data_AF-A0A7R9QII0-F1
#
_entry.id   AF-A0A7R9QII0-F1
#
_cell.length_a   1.000
_cell.length_b   1.000
_cell.length_c   1.000
_cell.angle_alpha   90.00
_cell.angle_beta   90.00
_cell.angle_gamma   90.00
#
_symmetry.space_group_name_H-M   'P 1'
#
loop_
_entity.id
_entity.type
_entity.pdbx_description
1 polymer ?
#
loop_
_entity_poly.entity_id
_entity_poly.type
_entity_poly.pdbx_seq_one_letter_code
_entity_poly.pdbx_strand_id
1 'polypeptide(L)'
;MMVEILCGILSGGLYGPTINEHKTTFDPMNLSHCFIAINPECFAPGFAERMQDLMDSCRSQVPASGQSSVMVAGDPEREHMKLCDSLGGIPYHVNQIKFAKHTMNYILIVCLLGVSVGQLWADTCTMSTSQRQDCGDVSTTATSCTAKGCCWQVTTEAGRPNCFYMIADSTPATTSAPPPAPTPASSGKKVFIHMMPWFETKASNNGQWGQHWTMANMNPDIIQSNGERQIASHYYPLIDLYASGDPDVIDWQLGLMRLSGVTGVIIDWPGSYNALDYARNRQNAEAIIAGTQRNGLQFAIDYEDHNLALANVADTVGQATQDMEYLQNNYFSKANYVRINGAPLLLDFGPQTLEGSQWDQAFTPLNPKPLFLPLWYQIGDCGTSGKGEYPWIYSDFMSGLQNFYSNHPLPFKMGVAYPGFNTDYAAGGWGGPTWTIPVGTDTFSQTLSLALANADYIQVATWNDYGEGTMVEPTRDFGYSFLTILQQQLGSKHTQADLEQLTTIYNSKKANQGNQAQLALLETQRLALINS
;
A
#
# COMPACT_ATOMS: atom_id res chain seq x y z
N MET A 1 -21.37 6.36 37.22
CA MET A 1 -22.47 5.42 36.91
C MET A 1 -22.81 5.42 35.42
N MET A 2 -23.27 6.53 34.82
CA MET A 2 -23.60 6.56 33.39
C MET A 2 -22.41 6.17 32.48
N VAL A 3 -21.21 6.67 32.81
CA VAL A 3 -19.96 6.28 32.13
C VAL A 3 -19.69 4.77 32.26
N GLU A 4 -19.84 4.19 33.46
CA GLU A 4 -19.63 2.75 33.67
C GLU A 4 -20.62 1.90 32.87
N ILE A 5 -21.90 2.31 32.84
CA ILE A 5 -22.94 1.60 32.09
C ILE A 5 -22.63 1.64 30.60
N LEU A 6 -22.38 2.83 30.06
CA LEU A 6 -22.20 3.02 28.62
C LEU A 6 -20.87 2.48 28.12
N CYS A 7 -19.79 2.74 28.85
CA CYS A 7 -18.44 2.45 28.39
C CYS A 7 -17.87 1.13 28.92
N GLY A 8 -18.39 0.57 30.01
CA GLY A 8 -17.90 -0.70 30.57
C GLY A 8 -18.93 -1.82 30.39
N ILE A 9 -20.11 -1.67 30.99
CA ILE A 9 -21.10 -2.74 31.07
C ILE A 9 -21.69 -3.08 29.69
N LEU A 10 -22.10 -2.10 28.89
CA LEU A 10 -22.72 -2.35 27.58
C LEU A 10 -21.74 -2.93 26.55
N SER A 11 -20.46 -2.57 26.63
CA SER A 11 -19.43 -3.02 25.69
C SER A 11 -18.75 -4.33 26.12
N GLY A 12 -19.00 -4.82 27.35
CA GLY A 12 -18.29 -5.96 27.92
C GLY A 12 -16.86 -5.63 28.41
N GLY A 13 -16.55 -4.35 28.60
CA GLY A 13 -15.28 -3.88 29.14
C GLY A 13 -15.20 -3.92 30.68
N LEU A 14 -13.99 -3.75 31.20
CA LEU A 14 -13.76 -3.55 32.63
C LEU A 14 -14.31 -2.19 33.08
N TYR A 15 -14.80 -2.14 34.32
CA TYR A 15 -15.42 -0.98 34.96
C TYR A 15 -14.81 -0.73 36.33
N GLY A 16 -14.83 0.52 36.82
CA GLY A 16 -14.09 1.03 37.99
C GLY A 16 -13.29 0.01 38.85
N PRO A 17 -13.92 -0.74 39.79
CA PRO A 17 -13.21 -1.64 40.71
C PRO A 17 -12.54 -2.85 40.08
N THR A 18 -12.88 -3.19 38.84
CA THR A 18 -12.31 -4.33 38.09
C THR A 18 -11.15 -3.90 37.19
N ILE A 19 -10.90 -2.59 37.08
CA ILE A 19 -9.74 -2.06 36.39
C ILE A 19 -8.54 -2.22 37.31
N ASN A 20 -7.59 -3.06 36.91
CA ASN A 20 -6.37 -3.25 37.69
C ASN A 20 -5.58 -1.94 37.77
N GLU A 21 -5.42 -1.41 38.97
CA GLU A 21 -4.38 -0.42 39.25
C GLU A 21 -3.05 -1.17 39.09
N HIS A 22 -2.34 -1.02 37.98
CA HIS A 22 -0.87 -0.91 37.91
C HIS A 22 -0.31 -1.12 36.48
N LYS A 23 0.64 -0.24 36.14
CA LYS A 23 1.51 -0.26 34.96
C LYS A 23 2.58 -1.37 35.02
N THR A 24 2.25 -2.55 35.52
CA THR A 24 3.21 -3.63 35.84
C THR A 24 3.06 -4.88 34.98
N THR A 25 2.03 -4.96 34.14
CA THR A 25 1.82 -6.08 33.21
C THR A 25 1.79 -5.55 31.78
N PHE A 26 2.41 -6.30 30.86
CA PHE A 26 2.32 -6.07 29.41
C PHE A 26 1.00 -6.58 28.81
N ASP A 27 0.08 -7.04 29.66
CA ASP A 27 -1.20 -7.57 29.24
C ASP A 27 -2.12 -6.43 28.77
N PRO A 28 -2.76 -6.56 27.59
CA PRO A 28 -3.76 -5.60 27.12
C PRO A 28 -4.87 -5.42 28.15
N MET A 29 -5.12 -4.18 28.56
CA MET A 29 -6.23 -3.87 29.45
C MET A 29 -7.54 -3.93 28.65
N ASN A 30 -8.51 -4.74 29.09
CA ASN A 30 -9.86 -4.82 28.50
C ASN A 30 -10.69 -3.56 28.86
N LEU A 31 -10.20 -2.39 28.46
CA LEU A 31 -10.91 -1.12 28.58
C LEU A 31 -11.81 -0.93 27.37
N SER A 32 -12.85 -0.14 27.55
CA SER A 32 -13.83 0.11 26.50
C SER A 32 -14.27 1.57 26.51
N HIS A 33 -14.80 2.03 25.38
CA HIS A 33 -15.36 3.36 25.21
C HIS A 33 -16.73 3.31 24.55
N CYS A 34 -17.49 4.38 24.68
CA CYS A 34 -18.77 4.54 24.01
C CYS A 34 -18.82 5.91 23.36
N PHE A 35 -19.17 5.95 22.07
CA PHE A 35 -19.49 7.19 21.38
C PHE A 35 -20.98 7.21 21.08
N ILE A 36 -21.62 8.34 21.39
CA ILE A 36 -23.04 8.57 21.12
C ILE A 36 -23.16 9.89 20.38
N ALA A 37 -23.68 9.84 19.16
CA ALA A 37 -24.08 11.03 18.42
C ALA A 37 -25.56 11.29 18.68
N ILE A 38 -25.87 12.44 19.30
CA ILE A 38 -27.23 12.86 19.60
C ILE A 38 -27.50 14.15 18.84
N ASN A 39 -28.56 14.18 18.02
CA ASN A 39 -29.09 15.43 17.50
C ASN A 39 -30.01 16.06 18.56
N PRO A 40 -29.61 17.16 19.24
CA PRO A 40 -30.42 17.80 20.27
C PRO A 40 -31.73 18.40 19.71
N GLU A 41 -31.81 18.67 18.40
CA GLU A 41 -33.00 19.22 17.74
C GLU A 41 -34.16 18.22 17.68
N CYS A 42 -33.89 16.93 17.84
CA CYS A 42 -34.93 15.90 17.92
C CYS A 42 -35.63 15.85 19.29
N PHE A 43 -35.20 16.66 20.27
CA PHE A 43 -35.75 16.72 21.62
C PHE A 43 -36.46 18.07 21.86
N ALA A 44 -36.66 18.44 23.12
CA ALA A 44 -37.34 19.69 23.46
C ALA A 44 -36.61 20.90 22.83
N PRO A 45 -37.33 21.82 22.16
CA PRO A 45 -36.74 22.97 21.48
C PRO A 45 -36.03 23.90 22.47
N GLY A 46 -34.96 24.58 22.06
CA GLY A 46 -34.20 25.49 22.92
C GLY A 46 -33.16 24.79 23.81
N PHE A 47 -32.53 23.73 23.31
CA PHE A 47 -31.51 22.97 24.03
C PHE A 47 -30.30 23.85 24.38
N ALA A 48 -29.82 24.66 23.44
CA ALA A 48 -28.64 25.49 23.62
C ALA A 48 -28.81 26.50 24.75
N GLU A 49 -29.97 27.17 24.80
CA GLU A 49 -30.30 28.16 25.83
C GLU A 49 -30.40 27.51 27.21
N ARG A 50 -31.04 26.34 27.33
CA ARG A 50 -31.12 25.62 28.61
C ARG A 50 -29.76 25.08 29.06
N MET A 51 -28.94 24.62 28.12
CA MET A 51 -27.59 24.15 28.44
C MET A 51 -26.72 25.33 28.88
N GLN A 52 -26.85 26.48 28.24
CA GLN A 52 -26.17 27.72 28.65
C GLN A 52 -26.60 28.15 30.06
N ASP A 53 -27.91 28.18 30.35
CA ASP A 53 -28.45 28.51 31.67
C ASP A 53 -27.95 27.55 32.77
N LEU A 54 -27.89 26.25 32.47
CA LEU A 54 -27.30 25.25 33.37
C LEU A 54 -25.81 25.52 33.62
N MET A 55 -25.03 25.80 32.56
CA MET A 55 -23.60 26.13 32.72
C MET A 55 -23.38 27.38 33.56
N ASP A 56 -24.19 28.42 33.35
CA ASP A 56 -24.08 29.68 34.08
C ASP A 56 -24.52 29.52 35.54
N SER A 57 -25.54 28.70 35.79
CA SER A 57 -25.94 28.30 37.15
C SER A 57 -24.82 27.57 37.90
N CYS A 58 -24.08 26.69 37.22
CA CYS A 58 -22.91 26.03 37.80
C CYS A 58 -21.77 27.03 38.07
N ARG A 59 -21.48 27.92 37.11
CA ARG A 59 -20.40 28.92 37.23
C ARG A 59 -20.66 29.98 38.30
N SER A 60 -21.93 30.26 38.61
CA SER A 60 -22.31 31.22 39.65
C SER A 60 -22.20 30.67 41.08
N GLN A 61 -21.90 29.37 41.25
CA GLN A 61 -21.67 28.79 42.56
C GLN A 61 -20.39 29.33 43.21
N VAL A 62 -20.34 29.30 44.55
CA VAL A 62 -19.14 29.70 45.30
C VAL A 62 -17.99 28.73 44.99
N PRO A 63 -16.82 29.21 44.52
CA PRO A 63 -15.68 28.35 44.28
C PRO A 63 -15.19 27.65 45.55
N ALA A 64 -14.64 26.45 45.40
CA ALA A 64 -14.00 25.75 46.52
C ALA A 64 -12.80 26.56 47.07
N SER A 65 -12.49 26.37 48.36
CA SER A 65 -11.36 27.05 49.01
C SER A 65 -10.06 26.87 48.20
N GLY A 66 -9.43 27.99 47.83
CA GLY A 66 -8.20 28.01 47.02
C GLY A 66 -8.41 28.01 45.51
N GLN A 67 -9.67 28.01 45.03
CA GLN A 67 -10.02 28.13 43.61
C GLN A 67 -10.58 29.53 43.31
N SER A 68 -10.34 30.04 42.12
CA SER A 68 -10.79 31.37 41.68
C SER A 68 -12.17 31.38 41.04
N SER A 69 -12.63 30.24 40.51
CA SER A 69 -13.88 30.10 39.76
C SER A 69 -14.38 28.65 39.79
N VAL A 70 -15.67 28.45 39.49
CA VAL A 70 -16.22 27.11 39.20
C VAL A 70 -16.11 26.87 37.70
N MET A 71 -15.44 25.77 37.34
CA MET A 71 -15.23 25.34 35.96
C MET A 71 -16.27 24.28 35.58
N VAL A 72 -16.78 24.32 34.34
CA VAL A 72 -17.60 23.25 33.78
C VAL A 72 -16.83 22.45 32.73
N ALA A 73 -17.34 21.27 32.35
CA ALA A 73 -16.73 20.44 31.32
C ALA A 73 -16.49 21.24 30.03
N GLY A 74 -15.28 21.14 29.46
CA GLY A 74 -14.85 21.91 28.31
C GLY A 74 -14.06 23.19 28.65
N ASP A 75 -14.19 23.74 29.87
CA ASP A 75 -13.41 24.93 30.27
C ASP A 75 -11.91 24.61 30.45
N PRO A 76 -11.51 23.54 31.18
CA PRO A 76 -10.10 23.16 31.30
C PRO A 76 -9.44 22.87 29.94
N GLU A 77 -10.17 22.22 29.02
CA GLU A 77 -9.70 21.90 27.68
C GLU A 77 -9.50 23.19 26.86
N ARG A 78 -10.42 24.16 26.94
CA ARG A 78 -10.27 25.47 26.29
C ARG A 78 -9.09 26.27 26.82
N GLU A 79 -8.85 26.24 28.13
CA GLU A 79 -7.69 26.89 28.73
C GLU A 79 -6.39 26.21 28.31
N HIS A 80 -6.37 24.87 28.26
CA HIS A 80 -5.22 24.11 27.79
C HIS A 80 -4.93 24.37 26.31
N MET A 81 -5.95 24.46 25.45
CA MET A 81 -5.76 24.84 24.04
C MET A 81 -5.16 26.24 23.90
N LYS A 82 -5.68 27.24 24.63
CA LYS A 82 -5.09 28.59 24.65
C LYS A 82 -3.64 28.60 25.11
N LEU A 83 -3.30 27.77 26.09
CA LEU A 83 -1.92 27.59 26.53
C LEU A 83 -1.06 27.01 25.40
N CYS A 84 -1.50 25.93 24.75
CA CYS A 84 -0.80 25.33 23.61
C CYS A 84 -0.59 26.35 22.48
N ASP A 85 -1.60 27.14 22.15
CA ASP A 85 -1.51 28.20 21.14
C ASP A 85 -0.47 29.26 21.53
N SER A 86 -0.48 29.69 22.80
CA SER A 86 0.50 30.68 23.31
C SER A 86 1.93 30.16 23.31
N LEU A 87 2.12 28.85 23.47
CA LEU A 87 3.41 28.19 23.44
C LEU A 87 3.87 27.83 22.02
N GLY A 88 2.99 27.95 21.02
CA GLY A 88 3.23 27.45 19.67
C GLY A 88 3.41 25.93 19.61
N GLY A 89 2.89 25.19 20.60
CA GLY A 89 3.10 23.75 20.73
C GLY A 89 2.52 23.14 22.01
N ILE A 90 2.50 21.80 22.07
CA ILE A 90 1.90 21.05 23.18
C ILE A 90 2.94 20.84 24.31
N PRO A 91 2.69 21.33 25.54
CA PRO A 91 3.60 21.15 26.66
C PRO A 91 3.51 19.72 27.20
N TYR A 92 4.62 18.99 27.16
CA TYR A 92 4.71 17.67 27.79
C TYR A 92 4.98 17.77 29.30
N HIS A 93 4.44 16.83 30.07
CA HIS A 93 4.73 16.72 31.49
C HIS A 93 6.24 16.51 31.73
N VAL A 94 6.81 17.14 32.77
CA VAL A 94 8.25 17.11 33.07
C VAL A 94 8.83 15.69 33.17
N ASN A 95 8.03 14.71 33.61
CA ASN A 95 8.47 13.32 33.68
C ASN A 95 8.61 12.68 32.29
N GLN A 96 7.79 13.05 31.32
CA GLN A 96 7.98 12.60 29.93
C GLN A 96 9.22 13.26 29.31
N ILE A 97 9.45 14.54 29.62
CA ILE A 97 10.68 15.24 29.22
C ILE A 97 11.91 14.60 29.87
N LYS A 98 11.86 14.26 31.17
CA LYS A 98 12.93 13.56 31.88
C LYS A 98 13.19 12.17 31.30
N PHE A 99 12.13 11.42 30.98
CA PHE A 99 12.25 10.12 30.33
C PHE A 99 12.93 10.26 28.96
N ALA A 100 12.43 11.15 28.09
CA ALA A 100 13.05 11.42 26.79
C ALA A 100 14.52 11.84 26.90
N LYS A 101 14.85 12.72 27.87
CA LYS A 101 16.25 13.11 28.16
C LYS A 101 17.09 11.95 28.70
N HIS A 102 16.52 11.07 29.51
CA HIS A 102 17.22 9.89 30.02
C HIS A 102 17.56 8.91 28.89
N THR A 103 16.63 8.68 27.97
CA THR A 103 16.86 7.88 26.75
C THR A 103 17.90 8.54 25.84
N MET A 104 17.87 9.88 25.73
CA MET A 104 18.86 10.65 24.96
C MET A 104 20.25 10.59 25.58
N ASN A 105 20.36 10.57 26.92
CA ASN A 105 21.64 10.36 27.61
C ASN A 105 22.18 8.94 27.44
N TYR A 106 21.31 7.93 27.31
CA TYR A 106 21.73 6.58 26.93
C TYR A 106 22.37 6.56 25.53
N ILE A 107 21.78 7.28 24.57
CA ILE A 107 22.35 7.47 23.23
C ILE A 107 23.66 8.27 23.29
N LEU A 108 23.74 9.29 24.16
CA LEU A 108 24.96 10.09 24.36
C LEU A 108 26.10 9.30 25.02
N ILE A 109 25.80 8.35 25.91
CA ILE A 109 26.80 7.44 26.49
C ILE A 109 27.36 6.49 25.41
N VAL A 110 26.52 6.04 24.47
CA VAL A 110 26.99 5.31 23.27
C VAL A 110 27.90 6.20 22.40
N CYS A 111 27.62 7.49 22.29
CA CYS A 111 28.49 8.46 21.61
C CYS A 111 29.78 8.80 22.39
N LEU A 112 29.75 8.81 23.73
CA LEU A 112 30.88 9.12 24.61
C LEU A 112 31.85 7.94 24.80
N LEU A 113 31.44 6.71 24.45
CA LEU A 113 32.31 5.53 24.37
C LEU A 113 33.24 5.51 23.14
N GLY A 114 33.32 6.60 22.38
CA GLY A 114 34.47 6.88 21.51
C GLY A 114 34.50 6.12 20.18
N VAL A 115 33.36 5.83 19.56
CA VAL A 115 33.34 5.50 18.12
C VAL A 115 33.15 6.81 17.34
N SER A 116 34.27 7.48 17.03
CA SER A 116 34.27 8.76 16.32
C SER A 116 34.05 8.59 14.82
N VAL A 117 32.92 9.10 14.34
CA VAL A 117 32.47 9.14 12.92
C VAL A 117 33.37 10.03 12.03
N GLY A 118 34.29 10.80 12.61
CA GLY A 118 35.14 11.76 11.88
C GLY A 118 36.33 11.18 11.11
N GLN A 119 36.61 9.87 11.22
CA GLN A 119 37.82 9.26 10.67
C GLN A 119 37.54 8.25 9.54
N LEU A 120 36.31 8.21 9.01
CA LEU A 120 35.88 7.21 8.02
C LEU A 120 35.78 7.72 6.57
N TRP A 121 35.92 9.03 6.30
CA TRP A 121 35.74 9.55 4.93
C TRP A 121 36.98 9.45 4.03
N ALA A 122 38.17 9.25 4.59
CA ALA A 122 39.38 9.01 3.80
C ALA A 122 39.50 7.53 3.37
N ASP A 123 38.86 6.61 4.09
CA ASP A 123 38.98 5.16 3.86
C ASP A 123 37.94 4.62 2.85
N THR A 124 36.89 5.40 2.54
CA THR A 124 35.77 4.95 1.69
C THR A 124 36.01 5.04 0.18
N CYS A 125 37.08 5.68 -0.30
CA CYS A 125 37.39 5.75 -1.75
C CYS A 125 38.36 4.66 -2.23
N THR A 126 38.48 3.56 -1.49
CA THR A 126 39.43 2.48 -1.80
C THR A 126 38.69 1.38 -2.57
N MET A 127 38.75 1.39 -3.90
CA MET A 127 38.13 0.37 -4.76
C MET A 127 39.14 -0.16 -5.77
N SER A 128 39.13 -1.48 -5.99
CA SER A 128 40.03 -2.12 -6.95
C SER A 128 39.84 -1.54 -8.36
N THR A 129 40.92 -1.39 -9.12
CA THR A 129 40.90 -0.76 -10.46
C THR A 129 40.01 -1.51 -11.45
N SER A 130 39.83 -2.83 -11.29
CA SER A 130 39.00 -3.67 -12.15
C SER A 130 37.50 -3.44 -11.99
N GLN A 131 37.06 -2.98 -10.81
CA GLN A 131 35.66 -2.71 -10.47
C GLN A 131 35.24 -1.26 -10.72
N ARG A 132 36.17 -0.38 -11.10
CA ARG A 132 35.89 1.05 -11.33
C ARG A 132 35.05 1.27 -12.57
N GLN A 133 33.90 1.92 -12.37
CA GLN A 133 33.09 2.48 -13.44
C GLN A 133 33.34 3.99 -13.54
N ASP A 134 33.57 4.46 -14.77
CA ASP A 134 33.97 5.85 -15.03
C ASP A 134 32.86 6.85 -14.64
N CYS A 135 33.21 7.85 -13.84
CA CYS A 135 32.36 8.97 -13.46
C CYS A 135 32.84 10.30 -14.08
N GLY A 136 33.95 10.28 -14.81
CA GLY A 136 34.53 11.42 -15.48
C GLY A 136 34.68 11.21 -16.99
N ASP A 137 35.38 12.15 -17.59
CA ASP A 137 35.97 12.02 -18.93
C ASP A 137 37.50 12.15 -18.81
N VAL A 138 38.21 12.01 -19.93
CA VAL A 138 39.68 12.15 -20.01
C VAL A 138 40.24 13.50 -19.51
N SER A 139 39.39 14.53 -19.35
CA SER A 139 39.79 15.85 -18.86
C SER A 139 39.42 16.11 -17.38
N THR A 140 38.79 15.14 -16.72
CA THR A 140 38.31 15.29 -15.34
C THR A 140 39.47 15.37 -14.36
N THR A 141 39.41 16.34 -13.45
CA THR A 141 40.40 16.54 -12.36
C THR A 141 39.85 16.01 -11.04
N ALA A 142 40.72 15.84 -10.03
CA ALA A 142 40.30 15.42 -8.70
C ALA A 142 39.18 16.29 -8.11
N THR A 143 39.29 17.61 -8.29
CA THR A 143 38.32 18.59 -7.80
C THR A 143 36.99 18.48 -8.54
N SER A 144 37.00 18.36 -9.88
CA SER A 144 35.77 18.23 -10.65
C SER A 144 35.11 16.86 -10.50
N CYS A 145 35.88 15.81 -10.18
CA CYS A 145 35.37 14.49 -9.87
C CYS A 145 34.61 14.46 -8.53
N THR A 146 35.23 14.98 -7.48
CA THR A 146 34.64 15.01 -6.13
C THR A 146 33.43 15.94 -6.06
N ALA A 147 33.43 17.05 -6.81
CA ALA A 147 32.26 17.92 -6.96
C ALA A 147 31.05 17.23 -7.61
N LYS A 148 31.26 16.17 -8.40
CA LYS A 148 30.19 15.32 -8.97
C LYS A 148 29.72 14.21 -8.01
N GLY A 149 30.25 14.15 -6.79
CA GLY A 149 29.92 13.12 -5.81
C GLY A 149 30.63 11.77 -6.04
N CYS A 150 31.74 11.77 -6.78
CA CYS A 150 32.49 10.56 -7.12
C CYS A 150 33.85 10.47 -6.40
N CYS A 151 34.43 9.27 -6.40
CA CYS A 151 35.75 9.02 -5.82
C CYS A 151 36.87 9.28 -6.81
N TRP A 152 37.96 9.84 -6.30
CA TRP A 152 39.17 10.08 -7.07
C TRP A 152 40.35 9.30 -6.51
N GLN A 153 40.94 8.42 -7.34
CA GLN A 153 42.17 7.72 -6.99
C GLN A 153 43.00 7.46 -8.25
N VAL A 154 44.23 7.99 -8.29
CA VAL A 154 45.12 7.85 -9.46
C VAL A 154 45.52 6.38 -9.65
N THR A 155 45.43 5.89 -10.88
CA THR A 155 45.93 4.58 -11.31
C THR A 155 46.83 4.71 -12.54
N THR A 156 47.81 3.81 -12.65
CA THR A 156 48.70 3.69 -13.82
C THR A 156 48.27 2.57 -14.78
N GLU A 157 47.18 1.85 -14.47
CA GLU A 157 46.63 0.80 -15.33
C GLU A 157 45.92 1.40 -16.56
N ALA A 158 46.33 0.97 -17.76
CA ALA A 158 45.79 1.46 -19.01
C ALA A 158 44.28 1.16 -19.13
N GLY A 159 43.49 2.19 -19.45
CA GLY A 159 42.03 2.08 -19.65
C GLY A 159 41.19 2.08 -18.38
N ARG A 160 41.76 2.35 -17.19
CA ARG A 160 41.03 2.44 -15.91
C ARG A 160 40.86 3.89 -15.45
N PRO A 161 39.67 4.28 -14.97
CA PRO A 161 39.39 5.68 -14.66
C PRO A 161 39.95 6.11 -13.30
N ASN A 162 40.49 7.33 -13.26
CA ASN A 162 40.92 7.99 -12.01
C ASN A 162 39.72 8.54 -11.22
N CYS A 163 38.64 8.91 -11.91
CA CYS A 163 37.37 9.34 -11.34
C CYS A 163 36.32 8.24 -11.51
N PHE A 164 35.76 7.71 -10.43
CA PHE A 164 34.85 6.58 -10.51
C PHE A 164 33.70 6.70 -9.51
N TYR A 165 32.57 6.06 -9.83
CA TYR A 165 31.43 5.99 -8.92
C TYR A 165 31.78 5.17 -7.67
N MET A 166 31.29 5.62 -6.52
CA MET A 166 31.19 4.79 -5.33
C MET A 166 30.17 3.69 -5.60
N ILE A 167 30.63 2.53 -6.06
CA ILE A 167 29.83 1.32 -5.97
C ILE A 167 29.96 0.91 -4.50
N ALA A 168 28.86 0.95 -3.77
CA ALA A 168 28.84 0.46 -2.40
C ALA A 168 29.43 -0.95 -2.42
N ASP A 169 30.60 -1.12 -1.82
CA ASP A 169 31.10 -2.44 -1.51
C ASP A 169 29.95 -3.15 -0.80
N SER A 170 29.61 -4.32 -1.31
CA SER A 170 28.76 -5.28 -0.66
C SER A 170 29.42 -5.67 0.66
N THR A 171 29.38 -4.76 1.63
CA THR A 171 29.29 -5.17 3.02
C THR A 171 28.13 -6.13 3.05
N PRO A 172 28.31 -7.36 3.58
CA PRO A 172 27.23 -8.29 3.68
C PRO A 172 26.11 -7.51 4.37
N ALA A 173 25.00 -7.32 3.66
CA ALA A 173 23.76 -7.01 4.32
C ALA A 173 23.75 -7.95 5.51
N THR A 174 23.66 -7.41 6.72
CA THR A 174 23.17 -8.22 7.82
C THR A 174 21.90 -8.78 7.25
N THR A 175 21.92 -10.07 6.92
CA THR A 175 20.81 -10.80 6.38
C THR A 175 19.81 -10.84 7.52
N SER A 176 19.12 -9.72 7.72
CA SER A 176 17.72 -9.82 8.03
C SER A 176 17.18 -10.65 6.88
N ALA A 177 16.91 -11.92 7.19
CA ALA A 177 16.18 -12.76 6.28
C ALA A 177 14.99 -11.92 5.79
N PRO A 178 14.62 -12.01 4.49
CA PRO A 178 13.38 -11.40 4.04
C PRO A 178 12.30 -11.77 5.06
N PRO A 179 11.48 -10.79 5.49
CA PRO A 179 10.56 -11.03 6.57
C PRO A 179 9.76 -12.29 6.25
N PRO A 180 9.60 -13.21 7.23
CA PRO A 180 8.95 -14.48 6.97
C PRO A 180 7.60 -14.19 6.33
N ALA A 181 7.30 -14.94 5.26
CA ALA A 181 6.02 -14.82 4.57
C ALA A 181 4.89 -14.81 5.62
N PRO A 182 3.85 -13.99 5.44
CA PRO A 182 2.74 -13.92 6.38
C PRO A 182 2.34 -15.32 6.81
N THR A 183 2.33 -15.54 8.12
CA THR A 183 1.76 -16.76 8.69
C THR A 183 0.34 -16.83 8.15
N PRO A 184 -0.08 -17.95 7.51
CA PRO A 184 -1.41 -18.02 6.93
C PRO A 184 -2.44 -17.58 7.97
N ALA A 185 -3.35 -16.70 7.53
CA ALA A 185 -4.62 -16.47 8.20
C ALA A 185 -5.17 -17.79 8.75
N SER A 186 -5.79 -17.76 9.92
CA SER A 186 -6.34 -18.95 10.61
C SER A 186 -7.27 -19.81 9.74
N SER A 187 -7.75 -19.28 8.60
CA SER A 187 -8.59 -19.95 7.61
C SER A 187 -7.86 -20.82 6.57
N GLY A 188 -6.53 -20.73 6.45
CA GLY A 188 -5.75 -21.45 5.42
C GLY A 188 -5.90 -20.89 3.99
N LYS A 189 -6.73 -19.87 3.79
CA LYS A 189 -7.00 -19.23 2.50
C LYS A 189 -5.83 -18.36 2.03
N LYS A 190 -5.66 -18.23 0.72
CA LYS A 190 -4.65 -17.40 0.06
C LYS A 190 -5.34 -16.25 -0.67
N VAL A 191 -5.21 -15.04 -0.14
CA VAL A 191 -5.80 -13.82 -0.71
C VAL A 191 -4.72 -13.00 -1.39
N PHE A 192 -4.95 -12.66 -2.64
CA PHE A 192 -4.10 -11.78 -3.45
C PHE A 192 -4.87 -10.51 -3.78
N ILE A 193 -4.19 -9.39 -3.95
CA ILE A 193 -4.83 -8.17 -4.48
C ILE A 193 -4.31 -7.93 -5.90
N HIS A 194 -5.25 -7.71 -6.83
CA HIS A 194 -4.94 -7.33 -8.20
C HIS A 194 -4.51 -5.87 -8.25
N MET A 195 -3.33 -5.55 -8.79
CA MET A 195 -2.70 -4.24 -8.71
C MET A 195 -2.25 -3.73 -10.08
N MET A 196 -2.58 -2.46 -10.34
CA MET A 196 -2.37 -1.79 -11.61
C MET A 196 -1.12 -0.90 -11.53
N PRO A 197 -0.13 -1.06 -12.41
CA PRO A 197 1.14 -0.35 -12.34
C PRO A 197 1.20 0.95 -13.17
N TRP A 198 0.06 1.59 -13.49
CA TRP A 198 -0.03 2.53 -14.62
C TRP A 198 -0.28 4.01 -14.28
N PHE A 199 -0.32 4.37 -13.00
CA PHE A 199 -0.49 5.77 -12.57
C PHE A 199 0.83 6.54 -12.61
N GLU A 200 0.78 7.79 -13.09
CA GLU A 200 1.95 8.65 -13.21
C GLU A 200 1.67 10.11 -12.86
N THR A 201 2.60 10.74 -12.13
CA THR A 201 2.58 12.19 -11.88
C THR A 201 3.29 12.95 -13.00
N LYS A 202 3.15 14.28 -13.02
CA LYS A 202 3.98 15.14 -13.89
C LYS A 202 5.48 14.92 -13.71
N ALA A 203 5.94 14.69 -12.49
CA ALA A 203 7.37 14.48 -12.21
C ALA A 203 7.89 13.17 -12.82
N SER A 204 7.05 12.14 -12.85
CA SER A 204 7.42 10.82 -13.36
C SER A 204 7.05 10.61 -14.84
N ASN A 205 6.30 11.53 -15.46
CA ASN A 205 5.88 11.43 -16.84
C ASN A 205 6.13 12.72 -17.65
N ASN A 206 7.40 13.13 -17.71
CA ASN A 206 7.88 14.20 -18.61
C ASN A 206 7.08 15.52 -18.54
N GLY A 207 6.64 15.89 -17.33
CA GLY A 207 5.87 17.11 -17.08
C GLY A 207 4.38 17.00 -17.35
N GLN A 208 3.86 15.81 -17.71
CA GLN A 208 2.45 15.56 -18.00
C GLN A 208 1.84 14.56 -17.01
N TRP A 209 0.56 14.69 -16.71
CA TRP A 209 -0.15 13.67 -15.92
C TRP A 209 -0.29 12.38 -16.73
N GLY A 210 -0.19 11.23 -16.07
CA GLY A 210 -0.39 9.93 -16.71
C GLY A 210 -1.81 9.76 -17.21
N GLN A 211 -1.97 9.01 -18.32
CA GLN A 211 -3.27 8.82 -18.96
C GLN A 211 -4.30 8.13 -18.06
N HIS A 212 -3.86 7.35 -17.07
CA HIS A 212 -4.76 6.69 -16.12
C HIS A 212 -5.31 7.64 -15.03
N TRP A 213 -4.74 8.85 -14.87
CA TRP A 213 -5.37 9.91 -14.07
C TRP A 213 -6.26 10.83 -14.91
N THR A 214 -6.00 10.94 -16.21
CA THR A 214 -6.66 11.94 -17.07
C THR A 214 -7.76 11.32 -17.96
N MET A 215 -7.60 10.05 -18.32
CA MET A 215 -8.18 9.49 -19.54
C MET A 215 -8.04 10.50 -20.70
N ALA A 216 -9.08 10.70 -21.51
CA ALA A 216 -9.09 11.71 -22.56
C ALA A 216 -9.55 13.10 -22.10
N ASN A 217 -10.41 13.18 -21.08
CA ASN A 217 -11.19 14.39 -20.79
C ASN A 217 -10.85 15.10 -19.47
N MET A 218 -10.06 14.49 -18.58
CA MET A 218 -9.79 15.05 -17.26
C MET A 218 -8.42 15.74 -17.22
N ASN A 219 -8.32 16.81 -16.43
CA ASN A 219 -7.09 17.55 -16.25
C ASN A 219 -6.78 17.78 -14.77
N PRO A 220 -5.85 17.02 -14.17
CA PRO A 220 -5.56 17.14 -12.75
C PRO A 220 -4.90 18.47 -12.33
N ASP A 221 -4.52 19.34 -13.27
CA ASP A 221 -4.12 20.72 -12.96
C ASP A 221 -5.32 21.64 -12.63
N ILE A 222 -6.53 21.24 -12.98
CA ILE A 222 -7.76 21.92 -12.60
C ILE A 222 -8.15 21.47 -11.20
N ILE A 223 -8.08 22.41 -10.24
CA ILE A 223 -8.65 22.24 -8.91
C ILE A 223 -10.09 22.72 -8.94
N GLN A 224 -11.01 21.81 -8.66
CA GLN A 224 -12.43 22.07 -8.60
C GLN A 224 -12.78 22.89 -7.35
N SER A 225 -14.01 23.43 -7.31
CA SER A 225 -14.48 24.26 -6.21
C SER A 225 -14.52 23.55 -4.85
N ASN A 226 -14.56 22.22 -4.83
CA ASN A 226 -14.49 21.40 -3.61
C ASN A 226 -13.05 21.14 -3.14
N GLY A 227 -12.04 21.67 -3.85
CA GLY A 227 -10.62 21.50 -3.54
C GLY A 227 -9.98 20.26 -4.17
N GLU A 228 -10.73 19.47 -4.95
CA GLU A 228 -10.24 18.24 -5.56
C GLU A 228 -9.70 18.46 -6.98
N ARG A 229 -8.72 17.65 -7.39
CA ARG A 229 -8.20 17.67 -8.76
C ARG A 229 -9.23 17.04 -9.71
N GLN A 230 -9.40 17.57 -10.90
CA GLN A 230 -10.20 16.89 -11.92
C GLN A 230 -9.45 15.65 -12.45
N ILE A 231 -9.89 14.46 -12.04
CA ILE A 231 -9.31 13.17 -12.42
C ILE A 231 -10.36 12.24 -13.01
N ALA A 232 -9.93 11.20 -13.70
CA ALA A 232 -10.78 10.17 -14.28
C ALA A 232 -11.14 9.09 -13.26
N SER A 233 -11.82 9.49 -12.19
CA SER A 233 -12.25 8.64 -11.07
C SER A 233 -13.29 9.38 -10.23
N HIS A 234 -14.25 8.64 -9.68
CA HIS A 234 -15.17 9.14 -8.64
C HIS A 234 -14.51 9.20 -7.25
N TYR A 235 -13.37 8.56 -7.07
CA TYR A 235 -12.73 8.34 -5.78
C TYR A 235 -11.30 8.87 -5.75
N TYR A 236 -10.92 9.51 -4.64
CA TYR A 236 -9.61 10.13 -4.47
C TYR A 236 -8.73 9.33 -3.51
N PRO A 237 -7.48 8.98 -3.91
CA PRO A 237 -6.54 8.31 -3.02
C PRO A 237 -6.33 9.10 -1.72
N LEU A 238 -6.16 8.40 -0.60
CA LEU A 238 -5.92 9.02 0.71
C LEU A 238 -4.63 9.86 0.72
N ILE A 239 -3.61 9.43 -0.04
CA ILE A 239 -2.29 10.09 -0.12
C ILE A 239 -2.13 11.02 -1.33
N ASP A 240 -3.25 11.43 -1.96
CA ASP A 240 -3.27 12.19 -3.22
C ASP A 240 -2.71 11.40 -4.42
N LEU A 241 -2.72 12.01 -5.61
CA LEU A 241 -2.27 11.39 -6.86
C LEU A 241 -0.77 11.04 -6.79
N TYR A 242 -0.44 9.82 -7.19
CA TYR A 242 0.90 9.28 -7.09
C TYR A 242 1.40 8.70 -8.43
N ALA A 243 2.69 8.32 -8.43
CA ALA A 243 3.32 7.54 -9.49
C ALA A 243 3.51 6.10 -9.01
N SER A 244 3.15 5.13 -9.83
CA SER A 244 3.16 3.71 -9.44
C SER A 244 4.57 3.17 -9.18
N GLY A 245 5.58 3.80 -9.78
CA GLY A 245 6.99 3.50 -9.55
C GLY A 245 7.62 4.22 -8.35
N ASP A 246 6.89 5.07 -7.60
CA ASP A 246 7.45 5.75 -6.43
C ASP A 246 7.72 4.73 -5.29
N PRO A 247 8.97 4.59 -4.83
CA PRO A 247 9.32 3.56 -3.84
C PRO A 247 8.64 3.75 -2.49
N ASP A 248 8.37 5.00 -2.06
CA ASP A 248 7.66 5.25 -0.81
C ASP A 248 6.19 4.84 -0.93
N VAL A 249 5.59 5.06 -2.11
CA VAL A 249 4.21 4.65 -2.40
C VAL A 249 4.11 3.13 -2.43
N ILE A 250 5.01 2.46 -3.15
CA ILE A 250 5.07 0.99 -3.21
C ILE A 250 5.21 0.40 -1.79
N ASP A 251 6.15 0.89 -0.99
CA ASP A 251 6.37 0.35 0.36
C ASP A 251 5.21 0.65 1.31
N TRP A 252 4.46 1.74 1.10
CA TRP A 252 3.23 2.05 1.82
C TRP A 252 2.09 1.10 1.40
N GLN A 253 1.79 0.99 0.10
CA GLN A 253 0.73 0.14 -0.44
C GLN A 253 0.94 -1.32 -0.05
N LEU A 254 2.12 -1.87 -0.31
CA LEU A 254 2.44 -3.27 0.01
C LEU A 254 2.49 -3.51 1.53
N GLY A 255 2.93 -2.53 2.31
CA GLY A 255 2.89 -2.62 3.77
C GLY A 255 1.44 -2.69 4.29
N LEU A 256 0.52 -1.90 3.73
CA LEU A 256 -0.90 -1.97 4.07
C LEU A 256 -1.51 -3.33 3.75
N MET A 257 -1.19 -3.89 2.58
CA MET A 257 -1.60 -5.25 2.21
C MET A 257 -1.08 -6.29 3.21
N ARG A 258 0.19 -6.18 3.60
CA ARG A 258 0.83 -7.09 4.56
C ARG A 258 0.16 -7.02 5.94
N LEU A 259 -0.15 -5.82 6.42
CA LEU A 259 -0.87 -5.60 7.68
C LEU A 259 -2.32 -6.08 7.61
N SER A 260 -2.91 -6.14 6.42
CA SER A 260 -4.27 -6.63 6.18
C SER A 260 -4.40 -8.15 6.15
N GLY A 261 -3.28 -8.89 6.23
CA GLY A 261 -3.26 -10.36 6.19
C GLY A 261 -3.27 -10.94 4.76
N VAL A 262 -3.04 -10.11 3.75
CA VAL A 262 -2.96 -10.53 2.34
C VAL A 262 -1.70 -11.37 2.10
N THR A 263 -1.82 -12.37 1.24
CA THR A 263 -0.72 -13.28 0.86
C THR A 263 0.25 -12.65 -0.14
N GLY A 264 -0.27 -11.92 -1.11
CA GLY A 264 0.54 -11.34 -2.17
C GLY A 264 -0.26 -10.45 -3.12
N VAL A 265 0.37 -10.11 -4.24
CA VAL A 265 -0.23 -9.30 -5.30
C VAL A 265 -0.28 -10.05 -6.62
N ILE A 266 -1.32 -9.80 -7.40
CA ILE A 266 -1.39 -10.13 -8.83
C ILE A 266 -1.11 -8.82 -9.54
N ILE A 267 -0.07 -8.77 -10.36
CA ILE A 267 0.38 -7.54 -11.00
C ILE A 267 -0.04 -7.61 -12.46
N ASP A 268 -0.88 -6.65 -12.87
CA ASP A 268 -1.19 -6.38 -14.27
C ASP A 268 0.12 -6.10 -15.01
N TRP A 269 0.39 -6.86 -16.07
CA TRP A 269 1.66 -6.80 -16.79
C TRP A 269 1.43 -6.64 -18.29
N PRO A 270 1.96 -5.55 -18.90
CA PRO A 270 1.48 -5.09 -20.20
C PRO A 270 2.09 -5.80 -21.41
N GLY A 271 3.04 -6.72 -21.23
CA GLY A 271 3.85 -7.25 -22.32
C GLY A 271 5.26 -6.66 -22.40
N SER A 272 6.14 -7.31 -23.17
CA SER A 272 7.50 -6.80 -23.43
C SER A 272 7.57 -5.85 -24.63
N TYR A 273 6.53 -5.79 -25.47
CA TYR A 273 6.47 -4.93 -26.65
C TYR A 273 6.51 -3.44 -26.28
N ASN A 274 7.27 -2.64 -27.03
CA ASN A 274 7.42 -1.21 -26.77
C ASN A 274 6.36 -0.43 -27.57
N ALA A 275 5.20 -0.21 -26.96
CA ALA A 275 4.13 0.63 -27.48
C ALA A 275 3.47 1.41 -26.33
N LEU A 276 2.75 2.49 -26.66
CA LEU A 276 1.96 3.29 -25.71
C LEU A 276 2.77 3.61 -24.43
N ASP A 277 2.23 3.29 -23.27
CA ASP A 277 2.85 3.41 -21.94
C ASP A 277 3.40 2.08 -21.40
N TYR A 278 3.41 1.00 -22.21
CA TYR A 278 3.73 -0.36 -21.74
C TYR A 278 5.13 -0.46 -21.14
N ALA A 279 6.11 0.24 -21.72
CA ALA A 279 7.46 0.26 -21.19
C ALA A 279 7.53 0.87 -19.78
N ARG A 280 6.70 1.90 -19.50
CA ARG A 280 6.62 2.51 -18.18
C ARG A 280 5.85 1.60 -17.21
N ASN A 281 4.72 1.04 -17.64
CA ASN A 281 3.93 0.11 -16.82
C ASN A 281 4.74 -1.13 -16.44
N ARG A 282 5.57 -1.67 -17.35
CA ARG A 282 6.53 -2.74 -17.07
C ARG A 282 7.60 -2.34 -16.04
N GLN A 283 8.19 -1.14 -16.16
CA GLN A 283 9.15 -0.64 -15.17
C GLN A 283 8.52 -0.48 -13.78
N ASN A 284 7.28 0.00 -13.72
CA ASN A 284 6.54 0.12 -12.47
C ASN A 284 6.21 -1.27 -11.89
N ALA A 285 5.79 -2.23 -12.71
CA ALA A 285 5.59 -3.62 -12.30
C ALA A 285 6.89 -4.22 -11.72
N GLU A 286 8.04 -4.00 -12.35
CA GLU A 286 9.35 -4.43 -11.83
C GLU A 286 9.67 -3.80 -10.46
N ALA A 287 9.37 -2.50 -10.28
CA ALA A 287 9.54 -1.81 -9.00
C ALA A 287 8.63 -2.38 -7.91
N ILE A 288 7.36 -2.68 -8.24
CA ILE A 288 6.40 -3.34 -7.34
C ILE A 288 6.89 -4.73 -6.98
N ILE A 289 7.33 -5.54 -7.97
CA ILE A 289 7.92 -6.88 -7.75
C ILE A 289 9.07 -6.80 -6.75
N ALA A 290 9.99 -5.84 -6.91
CA ALA A 290 11.06 -5.63 -5.94
C ALA A 290 10.53 -5.26 -4.55
N GLY A 291 9.45 -4.47 -4.48
CA GLY A 291 8.73 -4.14 -3.25
C GLY A 291 8.12 -5.34 -2.54
N THR A 292 7.58 -6.32 -3.28
CA THR A 292 6.95 -7.50 -2.67
C THR A 292 7.92 -8.28 -1.80
N GLN A 293 9.16 -8.45 -2.28
CA GLN A 293 10.21 -9.11 -1.50
C GLN A 293 10.55 -8.34 -0.23
N ARG A 294 10.65 -7.00 -0.30
CA ARG A 294 10.94 -6.15 0.88
C ARG A 294 9.81 -6.17 1.92
N ASN A 295 8.58 -6.45 1.50
CA ASN A 295 7.40 -6.50 2.35
C ASN A 295 6.96 -7.92 2.73
N GLY A 296 7.73 -8.94 2.34
CA GLY A 296 7.43 -10.34 2.64
C GLY A 296 6.17 -10.88 1.95
N LEU A 297 5.78 -10.28 0.83
CA LEU A 297 4.61 -10.67 0.04
C LEU A 297 5.01 -11.55 -1.14
N GLN A 298 4.09 -12.43 -1.54
CA GLN A 298 4.19 -13.16 -2.79
C GLN A 298 3.72 -12.30 -3.97
N PHE A 299 4.06 -12.72 -5.19
CA PHE A 299 3.50 -12.11 -6.39
C PHE A 299 3.25 -13.12 -7.51
N ALA A 300 2.26 -12.81 -8.35
CA ALA A 300 1.99 -13.44 -9.64
C ALA A 300 1.77 -12.37 -10.70
N ILE A 301 1.76 -12.78 -11.96
CA ILE A 301 1.54 -11.90 -13.10
C ILE A 301 0.14 -12.18 -13.68
N ASP A 302 -0.56 -11.10 -14.01
CA ASP A 302 -1.69 -11.13 -14.94
C ASP A 302 -1.23 -10.53 -16.27
N TYR A 303 -1.27 -11.31 -17.35
CA TYR A 303 -0.84 -10.88 -18.67
C TYR A 303 -2.00 -10.25 -19.42
N GLU A 304 -1.74 -9.16 -20.14
CA GLU A 304 -2.75 -8.47 -20.96
C GLU A 304 -2.56 -8.82 -22.44
N ASP A 305 -3.09 -9.95 -22.91
CA ASP A 305 -2.93 -10.34 -24.32
C ASP A 305 -3.58 -9.34 -25.29
N HIS A 306 -4.60 -8.59 -24.84
CA HIS A 306 -5.23 -7.52 -25.63
C HIS A 306 -4.24 -6.43 -26.03
N ASN A 307 -3.18 -6.21 -25.24
CA ASN A 307 -2.17 -5.20 -25.52
C ASN A 307 -1.43 -5.45 -26.84
N LEU A 308 -1.36 -6.71 -27.28
CA LEU A 308 -0.80 -7.06 -28.60
C LEU A 308 -1.65 -6.50 -29.74
N ALA A 309 -2.97 -6.57 -29.64
CA ALA A 309 -3.89 -5.99 -30.61
C ALA A 309 -3.85 -4.46 -30.58
N LEU A 310 -3.90 -3.85 -29.38
CA LEU A 310 -3.80 -2.39 -29.21
C LEU A 310 -2.49 -1.82 -29.76
N ALA A 311 -1.38 -2.56 -29.64
CA ALA A 311 -0.09 -2.18 -30.20
C ALA A 311 0.07 -2.51 -31.70
N ASN A 312 -0.95 -3.09 -32.33
CA ASN A 312 -0.91 -3.56 -33.73
C ASN A 312 0.29 -4.47 -34.02
N VAL A 313 0.58 -5.41 -33.11
CA VAL A 313 1.68 -6.36 -33.29
C VAL A 313 1.37 -7.28 -34.48
N ALA A 314 2.28 -7.33 -35.46
CA ALA A 314 2.07 -8.11 -36.68
C ALA A 314 2.11 -9.63 -36.46
N ASP A 315 3.01 -10.11 -35.60
CA ASP A 315 3.14 -11.51 -35.19
C ASP A 315 2.81 -11.63 -33.71
N THR A 316 1.51 -11.70 -33.40
CA THR A 316 1.02 -11.72 -32.01
C THR A 316 1.47 -12.97 -31.26
N VAL A 317 1.47 -14.15 -31.91
CA VAL A 317 1.91 -15.40 -31.29
C VAL A 317 3.42 -15.39 -31.03
N GLY A 318 4.22 -14.91 -32.00
CA GLY A 318 5.66 -14.76 -31.82
C GLY A 318 6.03 -13.78 -30.72
N GLN A 319 5.29 -12.67 -30.59
CA GLN A 319 5.49 -11.71 -29.51
C GLN A 319 5.06 -12.26 -28.15
N ALA A 320 3.91 -12.94 -28.07
CA ALA A 320 3.47 -13.60 -26.84
C ALA A 320 4.46 -14.68 -26.40
N THR A 321 5.06 -15.42 -27.34
CA THR A 321 6.13 -16.40 -27.05
C THR A 321 7.33 -15.72 -26.38
N GLN A 322 7.75 -14.56 -26.88
CA GLN A 322 8.84 -13.77 -26.28
C GLN A 322 8.47 -13.24 -24.89
N ASP A 323 7.22 -12.81 -24.72
CA ASP A 323 6.70 -12.36 -23.42
C ASP A 323 6.75 -13.51 -22.40
N MET A 324 6.33 -14.73 -22.78
CA MET A 324 6.40 -15.92 -21.93
C MET A 324 7.85 -16.26 -21.53
N GLU A 325 8.80 -16.23 -22.48
CA GLU A 325 10.22 -16.42 -22.17
C GLU A 325 10.74 -15.36 -21.20
N TYR A 326 10.31 -14.11 -21.38
CA TYR A 326 10.67 -13.02 -20.49
C TYR A 326 10.15 -13.28 -19.06
N LEU A 327 8.88 -13.66 -18.90
CA LEU A 327 8.31 -13.99 -17.57
C LEU A 327 9.05 -15.15 -16.91
N GLN A 328 9.38 -16.21 -17.66
CA GLN A 328 10.15 -17.35 -17.15
C GLN A 328 11.53 -16.95 -16.65
N ASN A 329 12.27 -16.20 -17.48
CA ASN A 329 13.66 -15.86 -17.20
C ASN A 329 13.81 -14.84 -16.06
N ASN A 330 12.83 -13.94 -15.91
CA ASN A 330 12.94 -12.82 -14.97
C ASN A 330 12.14 -13.03 -13.67
N TYR A 331 11.00 -13.71 -13.74
CA TYR A 331 10.02 -13.72 -12.64
C TYR A 331 9.75 -15.12 -12.08
N PHE A 332 9.51 -16.13 -12.92
CA PHE A 332 9.08 -17.46 -12.45
C PHE A 332 10.09 -18.18 -11.57
N SER A 333 11.36 -17.77 -11.57
CA SER A 333 12.41 -18.32 -10.70
C SER A 333 12.49 -17.64 -9.33
N LYS A 334 11.84 -16.47 -9.13
CA LYS A 334 11.91 -15.75 -7.86
C LYS A 334 11.30 -16.57 -6.72
N ALA A 335 11.90 -16.44 -5.53
CA ALA A 335 11.52 -17.23 -4.36
C ALA A 335 10.10 -16.92 -3.85
N ASN A 336 9.67 -15.67 -4.01
CA ASN A 336 8.33 -15.20 -3.64
C ASN A 336 7.33 -15.21 -4.81
N TYR A 337 7.69 -15.78 -5.98
CA TYR A 337 6.73 -16.02 -7.05
C TYR A 337 5.74 -17.13 -6.66
N VAL A 338 4.44 -16.89 -6.85
CA VAL A 338 3.39 -17.84 -6.48
C VAL A 338 3.51 -19.12 -7.30
N ARG A 339 3.57 -20.26 -6.60
CA ARG A 339 3.53 -21.59 -7.21
C ARG A 339 2.45 -22.43 -6.58
N ILE A 340 1.68 -23.10 -7.42
CA ILE A 340 0.60 -24.00 -7.01
C ILE A 340 0.96 -25.38 -7.56
N ASN A 341 1.11 -26.36 -6.67
CA ASN A 341 1.57 -27.71 -7.00
C ASN A 341 2.88 -27.74 -7.83
N GLY A 342 3.78 -26.79 -7.55
CA GLY A 342 5.08 -26.65 -8.23
C GLY A 342 5.07 -25.86 -9.54
N ALA A 343 3.89 -25.55 -10.11
CA ALA A 343 3.77 -24.74 -11.32
C ALA A 343 3.67 -23.24 -10.99
N PRO A 344 4.33 -22.33 -11.73
CA PRO A 344 4.14 -20.89 -11.57
C PRO A 344 2.69 -20.51 -11.90
N LEU A 345 2.06 -19.66 -11.09
CA LEU A 345 0.75 -19.11 -11.41
C LEU A 345 0.90 -18.02 -12.48
N LEU A 346 0.11 -18.09 -13.55
CA LEU A 346 0.01 -17.04 -14.57
C LEU A 346 -1.47 -16.80 -14.85
N LEU A 347 -1.91 -15.56 -14.75
CA LEU A 347 -3.24 -15.14 -15.18
C LEU A 347 -3.13 -14.48 -16.55
N ASP A 348 -4.24 -14.43 -17.27
CA ASP A 348 -4.42 -13.60 -18.45
C ASP A 348 -5.75 -12.86 -18.37
N PHE A 349 -5.71 -11.54 -18.52
CA PHE A 349 -6.88 -10.68 -18.60
C PHE A 349 -7.51 -10.80 -19.98
N GLY A 350 -8.04 -11.98 -20.23
CA GLY A 350 -8.49 -12.42 -21.53
C GLY A 350 -8.88 -13.90 -21.52
N PRO A 351 -8.78 -14.59 -22.67
CA PRO A 351 -8.09 -14.12 -23.87
C PRO A 351 -8.91 -13.12 -24.69
N GLN A 352 -8.24 -12.17 -25.34
CA GLN A 352 -8.84 -11.19 -26.23
C GLN A 352 -8.11 -11.08 -27.59
N THR A 353 -6.88 -11.58 -27.69
CA THR A 353 -6.07 -11.58 -28.92
C THR A 353 -5.63 -12.99 -29.32
N LEU A 354 -5.17 -13.79 -28.36
CA LEU A 354 -4.73 -15.17 -28.61
C LEU A 354 -5.89 -16.15 -28.37
N GLU A 355 -6.05 -17.12 -29.25
CA GLU A 355 -7.10 -18.13 -29.14
C GLU A 355 -6.58 -19.57 -29.35
N GLY A 356 -7.16 -20.50 -28.59
CA GLY A 356 -6.97 -21.94 -28.72
C GLY A 356 -5.50 -22.35 -28.74
N SER A 357 -5.08 -22.98 -29.85
CA SER A 357 -3.72 -23.49 -30.01
C SER A 357 -2.64 -22.41 -30.08
N GLN A 358 -2.98 -21.14 -30.24
CA GLN A 358 -2.01 -20.04 -30.17
C GLN A 358 -1.40 -19.92 -28.77
N TRP A 359 -2.19 -20.17 -27.72
CA TRP A 359 -1.69 -20.27 -26.34
C TRP A 359 -0.77 -21.47 -26.15
N ASP A 360 -1.08 -22.62 -26.76
CA ASP A 360 -0.20 -23.79 -26.72
C ASP A 360 1.16 -23.48 -27.37
N GLN A 361 1.15 -22.74 -28.48
CA GLN A 361 2.36 -22.30 -29.18
C GLN A 361 3.16 -21.30 -28.35
N ALA A 362 2.52 -20.26 -27.80
CA ALA A 362 3.17 -19.25 -26.96
C ALA A 362 3.86 -19.86 -25.74
N PHE A 363 3.35 -20.99 -25.22
CA PHE A 363 3.89 -21.67 -24.04
C PHE A 363 4.93 -22.75 -24.36
N THR A 364 5.28 -22.94 -25.63
CA THR A 364 6.32 -23.90 -26.06
C THR A 364 7.66 -23.74 -25.31
N PRO A 365 8.19 -22.53 -25.08
CA PRO A 365 9.49 -22.38 -24.42
C PRO A 365 9.46 -22.58 -22.89
N LEU A 366 8.27 -22.75 -22.30
CA LEU A 366 8.09 -22.79 -20.86
C LEU A 366 8.37 -24.16 -20.26
N ASN A 367 9.20 -24.20 -19.22
CA ASN A 367 9.49 -25.39 -18.41
C ASN A 367 9.83 -25.02 -16.94
N PRO A 368 8.96 -25.34 -15.96
CA PRO A 368 7.64 -25.95 -16.14
C PRO A 368 6.64 -24.97 -16.77
N LYS A 369 5.62 -25.51 -17.44
CA LYS A 369 4.47 -24.71 -17.88
C LYS A 369 3.68 -24.19 -16.67
N PRO A 370 3.08 -22.99 -16.75
CA PRO A 370 2.35 -22.39 -15.64
C PRO A 370 1.01 -23.08 -15.38
N LEU A 371 0.49 -22.89 -14.16
CA LEU A 371 -0.95 -22.98 -13.91
C LEU A 371 -1.57 -21.71 -14.52
N PHE A 372 -2.16 -21.88 -15.71
CA PHE A 372 -2.69 -20.77 -16.49
C PHE A 372 -4.20 -20.59 -16.28
N LEU A 373 -4.58 -19.39 -15.86
CA LEU A 373 -5.96 -19.01 -15.55
C LEU A 373 -6.38 -17.81 -16.42
N PRO A 374 -7.18 -18.00 -17.48
CA PRO A 374 -7.89 -16.90 -18.13
C PRO A 374 -9.07 -16.40 -17.29
N LEU A 375 -9.70 -15.32 -17.75
CA LEU A 375 -10.97 -14.84 -17.21
C LEU A 375 -12.04 -15.94 -17.19
N TRP A 376 -12.98 -15.82 -16.26
CA TRP A 376 -14.09 -16.77 -16.13
C TRP A 376 -14.85 -17.00 -17.44
N TYR A 377 -15.27 -18.25 -17.65
CA TYR A 377 -15.91 -18.75 -18.87
C TYR A 377 -15.05 -18.73 -20.14
N GLN A 378 -13.72 -18.53 -20.05
CA GLN A 378 -12.81 -18.48 -21.19
C GLN A 378 -11.79 -19.64 -21.24
N ILE A 379 -11.86 -20.65 -20.35
CA ILE A 379 -10.89 -21.77 -20.38
C ILE A 379 -10.88 -22.52 -21.72
N GLY A 380 -12.02 -22.52 -22.42
CA GLY A 380 -12.16 -23.12 -23.75
C GLY A 380 -11.30 -22.46 -24.83
N ASP A 381 -10.95 -21.19 -24.63
CA ASP A 381 -10.22 -20.35 -25.59
C ASP A 381 -8.71 -20.38 -25.35
N CYS A 382 -8.24 -21.19 -24.38
CA CYS A 382 -6.82 -21.32 -24.04
C CYS A 382 -6.17 -22.62 -24.53
N GLY A 383 -6.82 -23.35 -25.44
CA GLY A 383 -6.30 -24.61 -25.98
C GLY A 383 -6.04 -25.64 -24.88
N THR A 384 -4.88 -26.32 -24.93
CA THR A 384 -4.48 -27.24 -23.85
C THR A 384 -3.76 -26.55 -22.69
N SER A 385 -3.42 -25.26 -22.81
CA SER A 385 -2.71 -24.48 -21.80
C SER A 385 -3.59 -24.11 -20.61
N GLY A 386 -4.89 -23.83 -20.81
CA GLY A 386 -5.83 -23.48 -19.72
C GLY A 386 -5.93 -24.56 -18.62
N LYS A 387 -5.92 -24.15 -17.35
CA LYS A 387 -5.96 -25.08 -16.19
C LYS A 387 -7.04 -24.74 -15.17
N GLY A 388 -7.75 -23.65 -15.36
CA GLY A 388 -8.78 -23.14 -14.47
C GLY A 388 -9.17 -21.75 -14.92
N GLU A 389 -9.86 -21.01 -14.08
CA GLU A 389 -10.25 -19.64 -14.38
C GLU A 389 -10.27 -18.78 -13.12
N TYR A 390 -10.28 -17.47 -13.33
CA TYR A 390 -10.49 -16.47 -12.28
C TYR A 390 -11.60 -15.47 -12.67
N PRO A 391 -12.54 -15.15 -11.78
CA PRO A 391 -13.68 -14.28 -12.08
C PRO A 391 -13.34 -12.79 -11.96
N TRP A 392 -13.93 -11.96 -12.83
CA TRP A 392 -13.90 -10.49 -12.74
C TRP A 392 -15.28 -9.91 -12.40
N ILE A 393 -15.43 -8.59 -12.52
CA ILE A 393 -16.62 -7.85 -12.14
C ILE A 393 -17.58 -7.73 -13.33
N TYR A 394 -18.84 -8.14 -13.14
CA TYR A 394 -19.88 -8.12 -14.19
C TYR A 394 -21.22 -7.63 -13.64
N SER A 395 -22.07 -7.15 -14.54
CA SER A 395 -23.33 -6.44 -14.24
C SER A 395 -24.37 -7.24 -13.46
N ASP A 396 -24.29 -8.58 -13.48
CA ASP A 396 -25.20 -9.49 -12.77
C ASP A 396 -24.75 -9.76 -11.31
N PHE A 397 -23.65 -9.14 -10.88
CA PHE A 397 -23.18 -9.04 -9.49
C PHE A 397 -23.20 -10.38 -8.75
N MET A 398 -23.95 -10.47 -7.64
CA MET A 398 -23.99 -11.68 -6.81
C MET A 398 -24.62 -12.87 -7.53
N SER A 399 -25.52 -12.65 -8.50
CA SER A 399 -26.12 -13.75 -9.25
C SER A 399 -25.08 -14.43 -10.14
N GLY A 400 -24.25 -13.64 -10.83
CA GLY A 400 -23.15 -14.14 -11.66
C GLY A 400 -22.09 -14.87 -10.83
N LEU A 401 -21.69 -14.29 -9.69
CA LEU A 401 -20.74 -14.92 -8.77
C LEU A 401 -21.27 -16.24 -8.20
N GLN A 402 -22.51 -16.27 -7.72
CA GLN A 402 -23.13 -17.50 -7.20
C GLN A 402 -23.21 -18.59 -8.27
N ASN A 403 -23.56 -18.20 -9.50
CA ASN A 403 -23.58 -19.13 -10.64
C ASN A 403 -22.19 -19.68 -10.95
N PHE A 404 -21.16 -18.82 -10.99
CA PHE A 404 -19.78 -19.25 -11.20
C PHE A 404 -19.33 -20.26 -10.14
N TYR A 405 -19.61 -20.02 -8.85
CA TYR A 405 -19.22 -20.96 -7.81
C TYR A 405 -20.01 -22.27 -7.86
N SER A 406 -21.32 -22.21 -8.07
CA SER A 406 -22.22 -23.36 -7.92
C SER A 406 -22.35 -24.22 -9.17
N ASN A 407 -22.30 -23.61 -10.36
CA ASN A 407 -22.73 -24.24 -11.61
C ASN A 407 -21.64 -24.34 -12.68
N HIS A 408 -20.43 -23.82 -12.42
CA HIS A 408 -19.32 -23.86 -13.37
C HIS A 408 -18.17 -24.74 -12.85
N PRO A 409 -18.17 -26.05 -13.09
CA PRO A 409 -17.13 -26.95 -12.60
C PRO A 409 -15.81 -26.71 -13.37
N LEU A 410 -14.73 -26.50 -12.62
CA LEU A 410 -13.40 -26.21 -13.17
C LEU A 410 -12.32 -27.08 -12.50
N PRO A 411 -11.22 -27.43 -13.21
CA PRO A 411 -10.09 -28.13 -12.60
C PRO A 411 -9.40 -27.30 -11.51
N PHE A 412 -9.34 -25.98 -11.70
CA PHE A 412 -8.90 -25.02 -10.70
C PHE A 412 -9.82 -23.79 -10.75
N LYS A 413 -10.19 -23.26 -9.58
CA LYS A 413 -11.09 -22.11 -9.46
C LYS A 413 -10.51 -21.10 -8.48
N MET A 414 -10.22 -19.89 -8.97
CA MET A 414 -9.92 -18.75 -8.13
C MET A 414 -11.23 -18.02 -7.78
N GLY A 415 -11.33 -17.49 -6.56
CA GLY A 415 -12.43 -16.62 -6.16
C GLY A 415 -12.13 -15.15 -6.41
N VAL A 416 -13.16 -14.29 -6.37
CA VAL A 416 -13.01 -12.83 -6.41
C VAL A 416 -13.82 -12.16 -5.31
N ALA A 417 -13.23 -11.13 -4.72
CA ALA A 417 -13.90 -10.11 -3.92
C ALA A 417 -13.70 -8.74 -4.57
N TYR A 418 -14.72 -7.89 -4.54
CA TYR A 418 -14.65 -6.52 -5.04
C TYR A 418 -15.60 -5.60 -4.27
N PRO A 419 -15.23 -4.32 -4.09
CA PRO A 419 -16.02 -3.38 -3.29
C PRO A 419 -17.21 -2.81 -4.03
N GLY A 420 -17.27 -2.96 -5.35
CA GLY A 420 -18.32 -2.48 -6.23
C GLY A 420 -17.78 -2.26 -7.64
N PHE A 421 -18.48 -1.47 -8.43
CA PHE A 421 -18.05 -1.06 -9.77
C PHE A 421 -18.78 0.23 -10.13
N ASN A 422 -18.04 1.32 -10.26
CA ASN A 422 -18.59 2.62 -10.61
C ASN A 422 -17.57 3.35 -11.49
N THR A 423 -17.66 3.07 -12.78
CA THR A 423 -16.67 3.53 -13.75
C THR A 423 -16.82 5.01 -14.07
N ASP A 424 -15.67 5.66 -14.31
CA ASP A 424 -15.59 7.02 -14.83
C ASP A 424 -15.22 7.05 -16.33
N TYR A 425 -15.23 5.91 -17.05
CA TYR A 425 -14.81 5.84 -18.45
C TYR A 425 -15.55 6.83 -19.34
N ALA A 426 -16.87 6.89 -19.27
CA ALA A 426 -17.66 7.78 -20.12
C ALA A 426 -17.33 9.27 -19.88
N ALA A 427 -17.19 9.68 -18.62
CA ALA A 427 -16.83 11.05 -18.28
C ALA A 427 -15.37 11.35 -18.66
N GLY A 428 -14.48 10.39 -18.39
CA GLY A 428 -13.08 10.39 -18.79
C GLY A 428 -12.84 10.33 -20.30
N GLY A 429 -13.88 10.05 -21.11
CA GLY A 429 -13.81 10.04 -22.57
C GLY A 429 -13.29 8.74 -23.17
N TRP A 430 -13.35 7.65 -22.41
CA TRP A 430 -13.05 6.30 -22.86
C TRP A 430 -14.34 5.49 -23.06
N GLY A 431 -14.27 4.48 -23.92
CA GLY A 431 -15.34 3.50 -24.06
C GLY A 431 -15.28 2.48 -22.93
N GLY A 432 -16.45 2.03 -22.46
CA GLY A 432 -16.50 1.01 -21.41
C GLY A 432 -17.92 0.71 -20.94
N PRO A 433 -18.06 -0.14 -19.92
CA PRO A 433 -19.35 -0.45 -19.31
C PRO A 433 -20.11 0.80 -18.85
N THR A 434 -21.45 0.73 -18.89
CA THR A 434 -22.33 1.83 -18.44
C THR A 434 -23.20 1.46 -17.23
N TRP A 435 -23.03 0.24 -16.72
CA TRP A 435 -23.70 -0.27 -15.53
C TRP A 435 -22.84 -0.04 -14.28
N THR A 436 -23.48 -0.10 -13.11
CA THR A 436 -22.82 0.14 -11.82
C THR A 436 -23.24 -0.90 -10.80
N ILE A 437 -22.33 -1.25 -9.90
CA ILE A 437 -22.58 -1.99 -8.66
C ILE A 437 -22.24 -1.04 -7.49
N PRO A 438 -23.11 -0.88 -6.49
CA PRO A 438 -22.85 0.02 -5.36
C PRO A 438 -21.49 -0.23 -4.72
N VAL A 439 -20.64 0.79 -4.68
CA VAL A 439 -19.31 0.72 -4.07
C VAL A 439 -19.43 0.96 -2.57
N GLY A 440 -18.94 0.01 -1.76
CA GLY A 440 -18.96 0.16 -0.31
C GLY A 440 -18.69 -1.13 0.46
N THR A 441 -18.62 -0.99 1.79
CA THR A 441 -18.24 -2.07 2.72
C THR A 441 -19.20 -3.25 2.69
N ASP A 442 -20.49 -3.01 2.42
CA ASP A 442 -21.50 -4.06 2.35
C ASP A 442 -21.30 -4.95 1.13
N THR A 443 -21.03 -4.34 -0.03
CA THR A 443 -20.70 -5.05 -1.27
C THR A 443 -19.41 -5.84 -1.10
N PHE A 444 -18.36 -5.21 -0.56
CA PHE A 444 -17.08 -5.87 -0.31
C PHE A 444 -17.22 -7.07 0.63
N SER A 445 -17.95 -6.91 1.74
CA SER A 445 -18.16 -7.99 2.71
C SER A 445 -18.93 -9.16 2.12
N GLN A 446 -19.93 -8.90 1.27
CA GLN A 446 -20.71 -9.94 0.59
C GLN A 446 -19.87 -10.74 -0.41
N THR A 447 -19.12 -10.06 -1.29
CA THR A 447 -18.30 -10.72 -2.30
C THR A 447 -17.13 -11.48 -1.65
N LEU A 448 -16.49 -10.89 -0.63
CA LEU A 448 -15.41 -11.53 0.13
C LEU A 448 -15.90 -12.78 0.88
N SER A 449 -17.04 -12.69 1.59
CA SER A 449 -17.61 -13.83 2.30
C SER A 449 -17.94 -14.98 1.35
N LEU A 450 -18.52 -14.66 0.18
CA LEU A 450 -18.82 -15.66 -0.83
C LEU A 450 -17.56 -16.32 -1.39
N ALA A 451 -16.50 -15.55 -1.68
CA ALA A 451 -15.23 -16.08 -2.16
C ALA A 451 -14.55 -16.98 -1.12
N LEU A 452 -14.48 -16.54 0.14
CA LEU A 452 -13.89 -17.31 1.23
C LEU A 452 -14.60 -18.64 1.47
N ALA A 453 -15.92 -18.69 1.25
CA ALA A 453 -16.70 -19.91 1.37
C ALA A 453 -16.47 -20.91 0.22
N ASN A 454 -16.05 -20.45 -0.96
CA ASN A 454 -16.07 -21.25 -2.19
C ASN A 454 -14.72 -21.47 -2.88
N ALA A 455 -13.66 -20.77 -2.47
CA ALA A 455 -12.33 -20.89 -3.08
C ALA A 455 -11.22 -20.86 -2.02
N ASP A 456 -10.08 -21.51 -2.31
CA ASP A 456 -8.88 -21.46 -1.46
C ASP A 456 -7.91 -20.35 -1.87
N TYR A 457 -7.94 -19.97 -3.15
CA TYR A 457 -7.20 -18.87 -3.73
C TYR A 457 -8.21 -17.81 -4.15
N ILE A 458 -8.05 -16.58 -3.67
CA ILE A 458 -8.97 -15.47 -3.89
C ILE A 458 -8.17 -14.28 -4.40
N GLN A 459 -8.66 -13.60 -5.43
CA GLN A 459 -8.21 -12.26 -5.76
C GLN A 459 -9.15 -11.20 -5.18
N VAL A 460 -8.61 -10.05 -4.84
CA VAL A 460 -9.38 -8.82 -4.61
C VAL A 460 -9.22 -7.94 -5.85
N ALA A 461 -10.33 -7.70 -6.54
CA ALA A 461 -10.42 -6.79 -7.68
C ALA A 461 -10.98 -5.46 -7.15
N THR A 462 -10.17 -4.44 -6.88
CA THR A 462 -8.74 -4.29 -7.22
C THR A 462 -8.04 -3.48 -6.12
N TRP A 463 -6.71 -3.37 -6.13
CA TRP A 463 -6.01 -2.43 -5.25
C TRP A 463 -6.40 -1.01 -5.63
N ASN A 464 -6.18 -0.63 -6.89
CA ASN A 464 -6.12 0.77 -7.32
C ASN A 464 -6.70 1.03 -8.71
N ASP A 465 -7.65 0.25 -9.23
CA ASP A 465 -8.33 0.63 -10.47
C ASP A 465 -9.37 1.72 -10.21
N TYR A 466 -8.87 2.95 -10.17
CA TYR A 466 -9.64 4.17 -9.98
C TYR A 466 -10.61 4.45 -11.13
N GLY A 467 -10.26 4.07 -12.37
CA GLY A 467 -11.11 4.28 -13.53
C GLY A 467 -12.37 3.42 -13.51
N GLU A 468 -12.31 2.24 -12.89
CA GLU A 468 -13.47 1.36 -12.70
C GLU A 468 -14.22 1.59 -11.39
N GLY A 469 -13.63 2.28 -10.41
CA GLY A 469 -14.25 2.45 -9.10
C GLY A 469 -14.21 1.18 -8.25
N THR A 470 -13.18 0.33 -8.42
CA THR A 470 -13.10 -1.00 -7.81
C THR A 470 -12.00 -1.09 -6.74
N MET A 471 -11.38 0.03 -6.40
CA MET A 471 -10.25 0.12 -5.48
C MET A 471 -10.61 -0.29 -4.04
N VAL A 472 -9.72 -1.07 -3.42
CA VAL A 472 -9.68 -1.27 -1.96
C VAL A 472 -8.57 -0.48 -1.27
N GLU A 473 -7.69 0.17 -2.05
CA GLU A 473 -6.72 1.13 -1.54
C GLU A 473 -7.45 2.24 -0.76
N PRO A 474 -6.88 2.73 0.36
CA PRO A 474 -7.51 3.79 1.13
C PRO A 474 -7.79 5.04 0.31
N THR A 475 -9.05 5.47 0.32
CA THR A 475 -9.53 6.71 -0.29
C THR A 475 -9.97 7.71 0.77
N ARG A 476 -10.25 8.94 0.37
CA ARG A 476 -10.83 9.95 1.26
C ARG A 476 -12.22 9.57 1.78
N ASP A 477 -13.00 8.83 0.97
CA ASP A 477 -14.36 8.44 1.32
C ASP A 477 -14.40 7.20 2.21
N PHE A 478 -13.55 6.22 1.92
CA PHE A 478 -13.59 4.91 2.59
C PHE A 478 -12.52 4.74 3.66
N GLY A 479 -11.51 5.60 3.71
CA GLY A 479 -10.36 5.46 4.60
C GLY A 479 -9.80 4.04 4.53
N TYR A 480 -9.63 3.39 5.68
CA TYR A 480 -9.11 2.02 5.77
C TYR A 480 -10.20 0.95 5.90
N SER A 481 -11.47 1.26 5.62
CA SER A 481 -12.60 0.38 5.93
C SER A 481 -12.51 -0.98 5.23
N PHE A 482 -12.16 -1.04 3.95
CA PHE A 482 -11.96 -2.30 3.21
C PHE A 482 -10.80 -3.14 3.77
N LEU A 483 -9.69 -2.50 4.10
CA LEU A 483 -8.54 -3.18 4.70
C LEU A 483 -8.83 -3.69 6.11
N THR A 484 -9.66 -2.97 6.87
CA THR A 484 -10.13 -3.40 8.19
C THR A 484 -11.02 -4.63 8.09
N ILE A 485 -11.87 -4.71 7.06
CA ILE A 485 -12.66 -5.93 6.75
C ILE A 485 -11.72 -7.10 6.43
N LEU A 486 -10.67 -6.89 5.63
CA LEU A 486 -9.66 -7.93 5.37
C LEU A 486 -8.97 -8.37 6.67
N GLN A 487 -8.53 -7.44 7.52
CA GLN A 487 -7.92 -7.77 8.82
C GLN A 487 -8.84 -8.67 9.64
N GLN A 488 -10.13 -8.36 9.73
CA GLN A 488 -11.10 -9.14 10.48
C GLN A 488 -11.36 -10.52 9.87
N GLN A 489 -11.65 -10.60 8.57
CA GLN A 489 -12.00 -11.84 7.89
C GLN A 489 -10.81 -12.80 7.73
N LEU A 490 -9.60 -12.26 7.66
CA LEU A 490 -8.36 -13.04 7.58
C LEU A 490 -7.71 -13.28 8.95
N GLY A 491 -8.29 -12.75 10.03
CA GLY A 491 -7.75 -12.89 11.39
C GLY A 491 -6.34 -12.32 11.51
N SER A 492 -6.07 -11.16 10.88
CA SER A 492 -4.84 -10.42 11.09
C SER A 492 -4.72 -10.02 12.56
N LYS A 493 -3.50 -10.09 13.09
CA LYS A 493 -3.17 -9.58 14.44
C LYS A 493 -3.08 -8.05 14.49
N HIS A 494 -3.02 -7.42 13.33
CA HIS A 494 -2.96 -5.97 13.20
C HIS A 494 -4.36 -5.36 13.18
N THR A 495 -4.39 -4.08 13.53
CA THR A 495 -5.60 -3.27 13.62
C THR A 495 -5.56 -2.12 12.63
N GLN A 496 -6.65 -1.36 12.53
CA GLN A 496 -6.68 -0.13 11.75
C GLN A 496 -5.61 0.87 12.20
N ALA A 497 -5.29 0.93 13.50
CA ALA A 497 -4.26 1.82 14.03
C ALA A 497 -2.87 1.54 13.43
N ASP A 498 -2.58 0.27 13.11
CA ASP A 498 -1.32 -0.10 12.44
C ASP A 498 -1.29 0.41 10.98
N LEU A 499 -2.44 0.39 10.28
CA LEU A 499 -2.56 0.94 8.92
C LEU A 499 -2.35 2.47 8.92
N GLU A 500 -2.96 3.16 9.89
CA GLU A 500 -2.80 4.60 10.10
C GLU A 500 -1.36 4.96 10.49
N GLN A 501 -0.72 4.14 11.32
CA GLN A 501 0.67 4.35 11.72
C GLN A 501 1.63 4.18 10.53
N LEU A 502 1.40 3.20 9.66
CA LEU A 502 2.17 3.05 8.43
C LEU A 502 2.04 4.28 7.52
N THR A 503 0.85 4.87 7.46
CA THR A 503 0.59 6.09 6.69
C THR A 503 1.28 7.31 7.33
N THR A 504 1.32 7.38 8.66
CA THR A 504 2.10 8.39 9.38
C THR A 504 3.59 8.30 9.07
N ILE A 505 4.13 7.08 8.98
CA ILE A 505 5.53 6.85 8.57
C ILE A 505 5.76 7.31 7.13
N TYR A 506 4.87 6.97 6.20
CA TYR A 506 4.91 7.43 4.80
C TYR A 506 4.96 8.97 4.72
N ASN A 507 4.01 9.66 5.38
CA ASN A 507 3.97 11.12 5.40
C ASN A 507 5.23 11.73 6.01
N SER A 508 5.77 11.10 7.06
CA SER A 508 7.02 11.52 7.69
C SER A 508 8.22 11.35 6.76
N LYS A 509 8.26 10.29 5.93
CA LYS A 509 9.30 10.11 4.91
C LYS A 509 9.23 11.22 3.87
N LYS A 510 8.02 11.53 3.37
CA LYS A 510 7.81 12.63 2.42
C LYS A 510 8.22 13.99 2.99
N ALA A 511 7.95 14.26 4.27
CA ALA A 511 8.33 15.52 4.92
C ALA A 511 9.84 15.65 5.21
N ASN A 512 10.58 14.53 5.30
CA ASN A 512 12.00 14.50 5.66
C ASN A 512 12.91 14.13 4.47
N GLN A 513 12.45 14.33 3.25
CA GLN A 513 13.27 14.15 2.05
C GLN A 513 14.56 14.97 2.15
N GLY A 514 15.70 14.32 1.92
CA GLY A 514 17.03 14.92 2.08
C GLY A 514 17.69 14.70 3.45
N ASN A 515 16.97 14.21 4.47
CA ASN A 515 17.54 13.83 5.77
C ASN A 515 17.73 12.31 5.87
N GLN A 516 18.89 11.82 5.43
CA GLN A 516 19.19 10.39 5.34
C GLN A 516 19.10 9.66 6.69
N ALA A 517 19.51 10.31 7.79
CA ALA A 517 19.43 9.71 9.12
C ALA A 517 17.96 9.50 9.54
N GLN A 518 17.09 10.48 9.27
CA GLN A 518 15.67 10.38 9.57
C GLN A 518 14.97 9.33 8.69
N LEU A 519 15.32 9.25 7.40
CA LEU A 519 14.77 8.25 6.48
C LEU A 519 15.14 6.82 6.92
N ALA A 520 16.38 6.59 7.36
CA ALA A 520 16.81 5.29 7.89
C ALA A 520 16.06 4.90 9.18
N LEU A 521 15.80 5.86 10.06
CA LEU A 521 15.00 5.63 11.27
C LEU A 521 13.55 5.27 10.92
N LEU A 522 12.92 6.02 10.02
CA LEU A 522 11.54 5.77 9.57
C LEU A 522 11.41 4.42 8.86
N GLU A 523 12.42 4.01 8.09
CA GLU A 523 12.46 2.68 7.48
C GLU A 523 12.57 1.57 8.53
N THR A 524 13.38 1.77 9.56
CA THR A 524 13.47 0.83 10.69
C THR A 524 12.12 0.68 11.39
N GLN A 525 11.40 1.78 11.60
CA GLN A 525 10.06 1.77 12.19
C GLN A 525 9.04 1.06 11.30
N ARG A 526 9.09 1.30 9.98
CA ARG A 526 8.25 0.63 8.99
C ARG A 526 8.44 -0.89 9.04
N LEU A 527 9.70 -1.33 8.99
CA LEU A 527 10.05 -2.74 9.06
C LEU A 527 9.66 -3.38 10.39
N ALA A 528 9.81 -2.67 11.50
CA ALA A 528 9.35 -3.15 12.80
C ALA A 528 7.83 -3.35 12.83
N LEU A 529 7.07 -2.42 12.26
CA LEU A 529 5.60 -2.47 12.21
C LEU A 529 5.10 -3.67 11.39
N ILE A 530 5.56 -3.83 10.15
CA ILE A 530 5.07 -4.91 9.28
C ILE A 530 5.52 -6.32 9.71
N ASN A 531 6.49 -6.40 10.63
CA ASN A 531 7.01 -7.64 11.20
C ASN A 531 6.52 -7.94 12.62
N SER A 532 5.99 -6.94 13.32
CA SER A 532 5.31 -7.10 14.61
C SER A 532 4.12 -8.04 14.48
#